data_AF-A0A132NXG8-F1
#
_entry.id   AF-A0A132NXG8-F1
#
_cell.length_a   1.000
_cell.length_b   1.000
_cell.length_c   1.000
_cell.angle_alpha   90.00
_cell.angle_beta   90.00
_cell.angle_gamma   90.00
#
_symmetry.space_group_name_H-M   'P 1'
#
loop_
_entity.id
_entity.type
_entity.pdbx_description
1 polymer ?
#
loop_
_entity_poly.entity_id
_entity_poly.type
_entity_poly.pdbx_seq_one_letter_code
_entity_poly.pdbx_strand_id
1 'polypeptide(L)'
;MGKAGELLSSWSVAFWVPLRFHSKHHLPIPFSQQSSKVCSDSHNLDEIIGSLHSIPSISKLKQANISLFRDQIECLWEDPMNAGGSIARFRCCLSEQAVQAVYQVSKTLFPLVTPADTEVLWSFICTLLLTRALEHSSATDKTKLGINGCYLKLEKEFCTIELWFGSKTACSQALPLLVNILKELNIGTQYTKAQYPNLVTNLPGLSFPQTITLHDTLTVIDVPTVKAPLKVVLSS
;
A
#
# COMPACT_ATOMS: atom_id res chain seq x y z
N MET A 1 -27.98 -16.50 -2.69
CA MET A 1 -27.84 -15.66 -1.48
C MET A 1 -26.78 -16.32 -0.62
N GLY A 2 -25.60 -15.70 -0.48
CA GLY A 2 -24.54 -16.21 0.39
C GLY A 2 -24.95 -16.14 1.86
N LYS A 3 -24.35 -16.96 2.73
CA LYS A 3 -24.60 -16.88 4.17
C LYS A 3 -24.08 -15.53 4.69
N ALA A 4 -24.72 -14.97 5.73
CA ALA A 4 -24.23 -13.75 6.36
C ALA A 4 -22.75 -13.92 6.76
N GLY A 5 -21.88 -13.01 6.32
CA GLY A 5 -20.43 -13.07 6.56
C GLY A 5 -19.57 -13.66 5.43
N GLU A 6 -20.17 -14.20 4.36
CA GLU A 6 -19.42 -14.67 3.18
C GLU A 6 -19.20 -13.54 2.15
N LEU A 7 -17.94 -13.34 1.77
CA LEU A 7 -17.52 -12.41 0.72
C LEU A 7 -17.62 -13.03 -0.68
N LEU A 8 -17.88 -12.18 -1.69
CA LEU A 8 -18.01 -12.59 -3.09
C LEU A 8 -16.70 -13.11 -3.70
N SER A 9 -15.57 -12.53 -3.31
CA SER A 9 -14.22 -12.99 -3.65
C SER A 9 -13.57 -13.61 -2.43
N SER A 10 -12.64 -14.53 -2.67
CA SER A 10 -11.74 -15.01 -1.62
C SER A 10 -10.63 -13.99 -1.40
N TRP A 11 -10.11 -13.88 -0.17
CA TRP A 11 -9.02 -12.97 0.15
C TRP A 11 -7.96 -13.65 0.99
N SER A 12 -6.70 -13.33 0.72
CA SER A 12 -5.55 -13.76 1.50
C SER A 12 -4.85 -12.57 2.14
N VAL A 13 -4.29 -12.81 3.33
CA VAL A 13 -3.51 -11.84 4.10
C VAL A 13 -2.10 -12.38 4.23
N ALA A 14 -1.12 -11.60 3.82
CA ALA A 14 0.29 -11.93 4.05
C ALA A 14 0.98 -10.83 4.85
N PHE A 15 1.93 -11.26 5.68
CA PHE A 15 2.74 -10.39 6.51
C PHE A 15 4.19 -10.87 6.43
N TRP A 16 5.10 -9.92 6.31
CA TRP A 16 6.51 -10.22 6.48
C TRP A 16 7.32 -9.02 6.91
N VAL A 17 8.43 -9.31 7.58
CA VAL A 17 9.42 -8.33 7.96
C VAL A 17 10.61 -8.49 7.02
N PRO A 18 11.04 -7.43 6.30
CA PRO A 18 12.23 -7.50 5.47
C PRO A 18 13.44 -7.84 6.35
N LEU A 19 13.97 -9.06 6.24
CA LEU A 19 15.24 -9.39 6.88
C LEU A 19 16.33 -8.66 6.10
N ARG A 20 16.98 -7.68 6.72
CA ARG A 20 18.18 -7.09 6.13
C ARG A 20 19.22 -8.21 6.06
N PHE A 21 19.64 -8.55 4.85
CA PHE A 21 20.76 -9.47 4.62
C PHE A 21 22.01 -8.90 5.29
N HIS A 22 22.31 -9.35 6.50
CA HIS A 22 23.52 -8.97 7.22
C HIS A 22 24.73 -9.85 6.88
N SER A 23 24.60 -10.76 5.91
CA SER A 23 25.74 -11.59 5.47
C SER A 23 26.21 -11.17 4.08
N LYS A 24 27.51 -10.91 3.94
CA LYS A 24 28.21 -10.68 2.66
C LYS A 24 28.26 -11.95 1.78
N HIS A 25 27.71 -13.07 2.21
CA HIS A 25 27.97 -14.40 1.66
C HIS A 25 26.73 -15.18 1.20
N HIS A 26 25.54 -14.60 1.26
CA HIS A 26 24.32 -15.26 0.79
C HIS A 26 23.59 -14.36 -0.21
N LEU A 27 23.17 -14.95 -1.33
CA LEU A 27 22.29 -14.30 -2.29
C LEU A 27 21.01 -13.85 -1.56
N PRO A 28 20.48 -12.66 -1.89
CA PRO A 28 19.25 -12.18 -1.29
C PRO A 28 18.11 -13.18 -1.56
N ILE A 29 17.43 -13.62 -0.50
CA ILE A 29 16.19 -14.42 -0.58
C ILE A 29 15.23 -13.67 -1.52
N PRO A 30 14.72 -14.30 -2.59
CA PRO A 30 13.76 -13.67 -3.50
C PRO A 30 12.55 -13.10 -2.76
N PHE A 31 12.00 -11.97 -3.21
CA PHE A 31 10.85 -11.33 -2.55
C PHE A 31 9.63 -12.27 -2.44
N SER A 32 9.40 -13.12 -3.44
CA SER A 32 8.37 -14.17 -3.43
C SER A 32 8.53 -15.20 -2.30
N GLN A 33 9.72 -15.32 -1.72
CA GLN A 33 10.05 -16.23 -0.61
C GLN A 33 10.16 -15.51 0.74
N GLN A 34 9.96 -14.19 0.76
CA GLN A 34 10.03 -13.39 2.00
C GLN A 34 8.66 -13.27 2.68
N SER A 35 7.56 -13.50 1.98
CA SER A 35 6.20 -13.38 2.52
C SER A 35 5.78 -14.62 3.30
N SER A 36 5.21 -14.44 4.49
CA SER A 36 4.50 -15.51 5.22
C SER A 36 3.00 -15.23 5.13
N LYS A 37 2.24 -16.17 4.56
CA LYS A 37 0.77 -16.07 4.56
C LYS A 37 0.25 -16.23 6.00
N VAL A 38 -0.50 -15.24 6.46
CA VAL A 38 -1.17 -15.23 7.78
C VAL A 38 -2.61 -15.71 7.64
N CYS A 39 -3.23 -15.44 6.50
CA CYS A 39 -4.50 -16.00 6.07
C CYS A 39 -4.31 -16.55 4.66
N SER A 40 -4.61 -17.83 4.46
CA SER A 40 -4.83 -18.37 3.12
C SER A 40 -6.16 -17.83 2.57
N ASP A 41 -6.40 -18.04 1.28
CA ASP A 41 -7.58 -17.51 0.60
C ASP A 41 -8.88 -17.98 1.28
N SER A 42 -9.60 -17.02 1.87
CA SER A 42 -10.84 -17.27 2.60
C SER A 42 -11.97 -16.39 2.08
N HIS A 43 -13.19 -16.92 2.08
CA HIS A 43 -14.42 -16.15 1.85
C HIS A 43 -15.03 -15.64 3.16
N ASN A 44 -14.54 -16.09 4.31
CA ASN A 44 -15.11 -15.75 5.61
C ASN A 44 -14.53 -14.41 6.09
N LEU A 45 -15.39 -13.40 6.19
CA LEU A 45 -14.98 -12.07 6.65
C LEU A 45 -14.34 -12.12 8.05
N ASP A 46 -14.87 -12.93 8.98
CA ASP A 46 -14.35 -13.01 10.35
C ASP A 46 -12.93 -13.61 10.38
N GLU A 47 -12.66 -14.58 9.50
CA GLU A 47 -11.32 -15.16 9.37
C GLU A 47 -10.33 -14.12 8.84
N ILE A 48 -10.70 -13.39 7.79
CA ILE A 48 -9.85 -12.34 7.19
C ILE A 48 -9.56 -11.24 8.21
N ILE A 49 -10.60 -10.74 8.89
CA ILE A 49 -10.48 -9.69 9.90
C ILE A 49 -9.67 -10.19 11.10
N GLY A 50 -9.92 -11.42 11.57
CA GLY A 50 -9.13 -12.06 12.61
C GLY A 50 -7.64 -12.14 12.26
N SER A 51 -7.32 -12.51 11.02
CA SER A 51 -5.94 -12.55 10.54
C SER A 51 -5.30 -11.17 10.41
N LEU A 52 -6.03 -10.15 9.95
CA LEU A 52 -5.54 -8.75 9.95
C LEU A 52 -5.23 -8.28 11.38
N HIS A 53 -6.07 -8.62 12.36
CA HIS A 53 -5.85 -8.27 13.77
C HIS A 53 -4.75 -9.09 14.45
N SER A 54 -4.37 -10.25 13.90
CA SER A 54 -3.24 -11.03 14.42
C SER A 54 -1.87 -10.40 14.12
N ILE A 55 -1.82 -9.47 13.15
CA ILE A 55 -0.60 -8.75 12.79
C ILE A 55 -0.29 -7.73 13.90
N PRO A 56 0.98 -7.61 14.35
CA PRO A 56 1.36 -6.59 15.31
C PRO A 56 0.98 -5.18 14.83
N SER A 57 0.56 -4.33 15.76
CA SER A 57 0.22 -2.93 15.47
C SER A 57 1.42 -2.20 14.81
N ILE A 58 1.15 -1.30 13.87
CA ILE A 58 2.17 -0.53 13.13
C ILE A 58 3.06 0.24 14.12
N SER A 59 2.48 0.76 15.19
CA SER A 59 3.18 1.40 16.31
C SER A 59 4.29 0.54 16.96
N LYS A 60 4.20 -0.79 16.87
CA LYS A 60 5.19 -1.74 17.42
C LYS A 60 6.20 -2.22 16.37
N LEU A 61 5.99 -1.88 15.11
CA LEU A 61 6.80 -2.37 13.99
C LEU A 61 7.78 -1.28 13.54
N LYS A 62 9.05 -1.65 13.32
CA LYS A 62 10.05 -0.74 12.71
C LYS A 62 10.05 -0.83 11.19
N GLN A 63 9.74 -2.00 10.67
CA GLN A 63 9.66 -2.30 9.25
C GLN A 63 8.77 -3.53 9.08
N ALA A 64 7.91 -3.51 8.07
CA ALA A 64 6.99 -4.60 7.79
C ALA A 64 6.36 -4.39 6.43
N ASN A 65 5.85 -5.47 5.86
CA ASN A 65 4.97 -5.44 4.71
C ASN A 65 3.71 -6.23 5.04
N ILE A 66 2.57 -5.68 4.66
CA ILE A 66 1.26 -6.31 4.83
C ILE A 66 0.56 -6.26 3.48
N SER A 67 -0.01 -7.36 3.04
CA SER A 67 -0.81 -7.41 1.81
C SER A 67 -2.17 -8.06 2.05
N LEU A 68 -3.19 -7.53 1.41
CA LEU A 68 -4.54 -8.11 1.31
C LEU A 68 -4.88 -8.22 -0.18
N PHE A 69 -4.90 -9.44 -0.72
CA PHE A 69 -5.15 -9.69 -2.15
C PHE A 69 -6.25 -10.72 -2.34
N ARG A 70 -7.03 -10.56 -3.40
CA ARG A 70 -8.16 -11.44 -3.71
C ARG A 70 -7.75 -12.61 -4.58
N ASP A 71 -8.55 -13.66 -4.54
CA ASP A 71 -8.63 -14.72 -5.55
C ASP A 71 -7.26 -15.32 -5.91
N GLN A 72 -6.44 -15.60 -4.90
CA GLN A 72 -5.10 -16.17 -5.02
C GLN A 72 -4.08 -15.33 -5.81
N ILE A 73 -4.40 -14.06 -6.09
CA ILE A 73 -3.49 -13.14 -6.77
C ILE A 73 -2.30 -12.85 -5.84
N GLU A 74 -1.08 -13.06 -6.33
CA GLU A 74 0.11 -12.73 -5.58
C GLU A 74 0.38 -11.21 -5.61
N CYS A 75 0.92 -10.68 -4.51
CA CYS A 75 1.35 -9.27 -4.42
C CYS A 75 2.67 -9.02 -5.16
N LEU A 76 2.71 -9.38 -6.44
CA LEU A 76 3.88 -9.34 -7.34
C LEU A 76 3.50 -8.70 -8.67
N TRP A 77 4.39 -7.89 -9.25
CA TRP A 77 4.16 -7.32 -10.59
C TRP A 77 4.14 -8.42 -11.67
N GLU A 78 4.80 -9.53 -11.40
CA GLU A 78 4.89 -10.72 -12.25
C GLU A 78 3.60 -11.56 -12.25
N ASP A 79 2.70 -11.37 -11.28
CA ASP A 79 1.44 -12.09 -11.25
C ASP A 79 0.63 -11.73 -12.52
N PRO A 80 0.14 -12.73 -13.29
CA PRO A 80 -0.59 -12.50 -14.53
C PRO A 80 -1.81 -11.56 -14.40
N MET A 81 -2.42 -11.49 -13.21
CA MET A 81 -3.57 -10.64 -12.93
C MET A 81 -3.18 -9.20 -12.64
N ASN A 82 -1.94 -8.95 -12.22
CA ASN A 82 -1.38 -7.60 -12.02
C ASN A 82 -0.71 -7.07 -13.29
N ALA A 83 -0.20 -7.95 -14.15
CA ALA A 83 0.53 -7.59 -15.36
C ALA A 83 -0.30 -6.70 -16.31
N GLY A 84 0.26 -5.53 -16.68
CA GLY A 84 -0.43 -4.54 -17.52
C GLY A 84 -1.51 -3.73 -16.80
N GLY A 85 -1.66 -3.93 -15.50
CA GLY A 85 -2.49 -3.12 -14.60
C GLY A 85 -1.83 -1.80 -14.19
N SER A 86 -2.33 -1.24 -13.09
CA SER A 86 -1.78 -0.01 -12.50
C SER A 86 -1.79 -0.10 -10.97
N ILE A 87 -0.94 0.70 -10.32
CA ILE A 87 -0.87 0.85 -8.88
C ILE A 87 -1.12 2.31 -8.54
N ALA A 88 -2.15 2.58 -7.74
CA ALA A 88 -2.32 3.88 -7.10
C ALA A 88 -1.59 3.86 -5.75
N ARG A 89 -0.61 4.74 -5.58
CA ARG A 89 0.32 4.77 -4.45
C ARG A 89 0.28 6.12 -3.78
N PHE A 90 0.20 6.14 -2.45
CA PHE A 90 0.42 7.34 -1.65
C PHE A 90 1.39 7.04 -0.50
N ARG A 91 2.00 8.10 0.03
CA ARG A 91 3.12 7.99 0.98
C ARG A 91 3.03 9.03 2.08
N CYS A 92 3.45 8.66 3.28
CA CYS A 92 3.62 9.58 4.40
C CYS A 92 4.94 9.32 5.14
N CYS A 93 5.42 10.37 5.79
CA CYS A 93 6.54 10.30 6.73
C CYS A 93 6.03 9.95 8.12
N LEU A 94 6.82 9.22 8.88
CA LEU A 94 6.51 8.83 10.26
C LEU A 94 7.27 9.63 11.32
N SER A 95 8.17 10.53 10.90
CA SER A 95 8.93 11.41 11.79
C SER A 95 9.37 12.70 11.08
N GLU A 96 9.67 13.75 11.85
CA GLU A 96 10.23 14.99 11.30
C GLU A 96 11.57 14.75 10.59
N GLN A 97 12.40 13.86 11.13
CA GLN A 97 13.68 13.49 10.54
C GLN A 97 13.49 12.88 9.15
N ALA A 98 12.45 12.05 8.96
CA ALA A 98 12.09 11.49 7.66
C ALA A 98 11.68 12.57 6.65
N VAL A 99 10.86 13.54 7.08
CA VAL A 99 10.45 14.68 6.24
C VAL A 99 11.68 15.47 5.78
N GLN A 100 12.61 15.76 6.70
CA GLN A 100 13.84 16.46 6.39
C GLN A 100 14.70 15.68 5.40
N ALA A 101 14.94 14.38 5.67
CA ALA A 101 15.78 13.53 4.84
C ALA A 101 15.25 13.42 3.41
N VAL A 102 13.94 13.22 3.22
CA VAL A 102 13.36 13.14 1.87
C VAL A 102 13.35 14.49 1.18
N TYR A 103 13.01 15.58 1.87
CA TYR A 103 13.04 16.88 1.23
C TYR A 103 14.44 17.25 0.74
N GLN A 104 15.49 16.90 1.49
CA GLN A 104 16.88 17.16 1.07
C GLN A 104 17.21 16.47 -0.26
N VAL A 105 16.68 15.27 -0.49
CA VAL A 105 16.93 14.46 -1.69
C VAL A 105 15.99 14.80 -2.84
N SER A 106 14.67 14.82 -2.61
CA SER A 106 13.67 14.93 -3.68
C SER A 106 13.09 16.33 -3.87
N LYS A 107 13.35 17.25 -2.92
CA LYS A 107 12.70 18.58 -2.84
C LYS A 107 11.18 18.51 -2.76
N THR A 108 10.64 17.39 -2.26
CA THR A 108 9.20 17.16 -2.08
C THR A 108 8.89 17.03 -0.60
N LEU A 109 7.83 17.69 -0.14
CA LEU A 109 7.29 17.47 1.19
C LEU A 109 6.24 16.35 1.15
N PHE A 110 6.23 15.54 2.19
CA PHE A 110 5.22 14.51 2.44
C PHE A 110 4.49 14.85 3.74
N PRO A 111 3.25 14.39 3.95
CA PRO A 111 2.58 14.57 5.23
C PRO A 111 3.28 13.73 6.31
N LEU A 112 3.44 14.31 7.48
CA LEU A 112 3.86 13.65 8.71
C LEU A 112 2.61 13.06 9.40
N VAL A 113 2.56 11.73 9.49
CA VAL A 113 1.40 10.98 9.96
C VAL A 113 1.83 10.10 11.13
N THR A 114 1.00 10.00 12.17
CA THR A 114 1.34 9.16 13.32
C THR A 114 1.15 7.68 12.97
N PRO A 115 1.81 6.75 13.70
CA PRO A 115 1.54 5.33 13.52
C PRO A 115 0.06 4.96 13.72
N ALA A 116 -0.64 5.62 14.64
CA ALA A 116 -2.06 5.39 14.90
C ALA A 116 -2.94 5.81 13.71
N ASP A 117 -2.69 6.99 13.13
CA ASP A 117 -3.39 7.43 11.92
C ASP A 117 -3.12 6.48 10.74
N THR A 118 -1.91 5.92 10.68
CA THR A 118 -1.54 4.92 9.66
C THR A 118 -2.30 3.61 9.86
N GLU A 119 -2.52 3.16 11.10
CA GLU A 119 -3.33 1.97 11.41
C GLU A 119 -4.80 2.16 11.02
N VAL A 120 -5.36 3.34 11.32
CA VAL A 120 -6.73 3.71 10.94
C VAL A 120 -6.85 3.74 9.42
N LEU A 121 -5.92 4.40 8.74
CA LEU A 121 -5.88 4.49 7.28
C LEU A 121 -5.78 3.11 6.63
N TRP A 122 -4.88 2.25 7.11
CA TRP A 122 -4.76 0.88 6.62
C TRP A 122 -6.05 0.09 6.77
N SER A 123 -6.65 0.11 7.96
CA SER A 123 -7.91 -0.57 8.25
C SER A 123 -9.05 -0.07 7.37
N PHE A 124 -9.09 1.23 7.14
CA PHE A 124 -10.08 1.86 6.26
C PHE A 124 -9.89 1.44 4.80
N ILE A 125 -8.66 1.42 4.28
CA ILE A 125 -8.38 0.92 2.92
C ILE A 125 -8.78 -0.55 2.78
N CYS A 126 -8.43 -1.42 3.74
CA CYS A 126 -8.88 -2.82 3.72
C CYS A 126 -10.40 -2.92 3.70
N THR A 127 -11.10 -2.08 4.47
CA THR A 127 -12.57 -2.04 4.49
C THR A 127 -13.11 -1.68 3.10
N LEU A 128 -12.59 -0.64 2.44
CA LEU A 128 -13.03 -0.24 1.09
C LEU A 128 -12.91 -1.38 0.08
N LEU A 129 -11.86 -2.20 0.18
CA LEU A 129 -11.64 -3.36 -0.69
C LEU A 129 -12.64 -4.48 -0.39
N LEU A 130 -12.77 -4.87 0.88
CA LEU A 130 -13.64 -5.98 1.30
C LEU A 130 -15.13 -5.67 1.05
N THR A 131 -15.54 -4.40 1.14
CA THR A 131 -16.91 -3.96 0.83
C THR A 131 -17.11 -3.59 -0.64
N ARG A 132 -16.06 -3.69 -1.47
CA ARG A 132 -16.06 -3.30 -2.90
C ARG A 132 -16.51 -1.85 -3.14
N ALA A 133 -16.28 -0.95 -2.18
CA ALA A 133 -16.76 0.43 -2.21
C ALA A 133 -16.18 1.24 -3.39
N LEU A 134 -15.02 0.82 -3.91
CA LEU A 134 -14.33 1.47 -5.04
C LEU A 134 -14.64 0.80 -6.39
N GLU A 135 -15.38 -0.29 -6.43
CA GLU A 135 -15.70 -0.99 -7.67
C GLU A 135 -17.03 -0.50 -8.26
N HIS A 136 -17.03 -0.12 -9.54
CA HIS A 136 -18.27 0.28 -10.23
C HIS A 136 -19.16 -0.94 -10.48
N SER A 137 -20.45 -0.80 -10.22
CA SER A 137 -21.48 -1.84 -10.30
C SER A 137 -21.78 -2.35 -11.72
N SER A 138 -21.18 -1.78 -12.76
CA SER A 138 -21.52 -2.06 -14.17
C SER A 138 -20.62 -3.08 -14.88
N ALA A 139 -19.63 -3.67 -14.20
CA ALA A 139 -18.71 -4.63 -14.84
C ALA A 139 -19.37 -6.01 -15.04
N THR A 140 -20.02 -6.21 -16.18
CA THR A 140 -20.48 -7.50 -16.68
C THR A 140 -19.34 -8.44 -17.09
N ASP A 141 -18.10 -7.95 -17.13
CA ASP A 141 -16.93 -8.70 -17.57
C ASP A 141 -16.07 -9.15 -16.39
N LYS A 142 -16.18 -10.44 -16.02
CA LYS A 142 -15.58 -11.03 -14.82
C LYS A 142 -14.04 -11.14 -14.84
N THR A 143 -13.39 -10.78 -15.94
CA THR A 143 -12.01 -11.25 -16.17
C THR A 143 -10.90 -10.21 -15.93
N LYS A 144 -11.16 -8.89 -15.87
CA LYS A 144 -10.09 -7.86 -15.70
C LYS A 144 -10.48 -6.53 -15.03
N LEU A 145 -11.64 -6.45 -14.38
CA LEU A 145 -12.22 -5.17 -13.96
C LEU A 145 -12.37 -5.11 -12.44
N GLY A 146 -11.30 -4.75 -11.74
CA GLY A 146 -11.40 -4.40 -10.32
C GLY A 146 -10.06 -4.18 -9.63
N ILE A 147 -10.13 -4.09 -8.31
CA ILE A 147 -8.97 -3.97 -7.43
C ILE A 147 -8.53 -5.38 -7.05
N ASN A 148 -7.29 -5.73 -7.38
CA ASN A 148 -6.71 -7.02 -7.06
C ASN A 148 -6.28 -7.12 -5.59
N GLY A 149 -5.89 -6.00 -5.00
CA GLY A 149 -5.48 -5.99 -3.60
C GLY A 149 -4.94 -4.64 -3.14
N CYS A 150 -4.53 -4.60 -1.88
CA CYS A 150 -3.78 -3.49 -1.31
C CYS A 150 -2.55 -3.99 -0.58
N TYR A 151 -1.55 -3.11 -0.51
CA TYR A 151 -0.25 -3.39 0.05
C TYR A 151 0.21 -2.21 0.90
N LEU A 152 0.67 -2.50 2.11
CA LEU A 152 1.30 -1.56 3.02
C LEU A 152 2.77 -1.94 3.17
N LYS A 153 3.65 -1.00 2.88
CA LYS A 153 5.08 -1.07 3.17
C LYS A 153 5.42 -0.08 4.26
N LEU A 154 5.77 -0.61 5.41
CA LEU A 154 6.31 0.12 6.53
C LEU A 154 7.83 0.04 6.48
N GLU A 155 8.46 1.20 6.37
CA GLU A 155 9.88 1.41 6.53
C GLU A 155 10.12 2.24 7.80
N LYS A 156 11.37 2.33 8.24
CA LYS A 156 11.74 3.04 9.47
C LYS A 156 11.19 4.47 9.53
N GLU A 157 11.09 5.12 8.37
CA GLU A 157 10.82 6.54 8.22
C GLU A 157 9.59 6.84 7.36
N PHE A 158 9.08 5.83 6.64
CA PHE A 158 8.00 5.98 5.66
C PHE A 158 6.94 4.90 5.83
N CYS A 159 5.71 5.27 5.53
CA CYS A 159 4.68 4.32 5.17
C CYS A 159 4.25 4.58 3.72
N THR A 160 4.25 3.52 2.91
CA THR A 160 3.69 3.52 1.55
C THR A 160 2.49 2.60 1.54
N ILE A 161 1.36 3.08 1.02
CA ILE A 161 0.18 2.26 0.76
C ILE A 161 -0.09 2.26 -0.74
N GLU A 162 -0.42 1.09 -1.25
CA GLU A 162 -0.65 0.82 -2.67
C GLU A 162 -1.97 0.11 -2.85
N LEU A 163 -2.76 0.55 -3.83
CA LEU A 163 -3.93 -0.17 -4.35
C LEU A 163 -3.59 -0.67 -5.74
N TRP A 164 -3.77 -1.97 -5.95
CA TRP A 164 -3.37 -2.68 -7.15
C TRP A 164 -4.60 -2.97 -8.01
N PHE A 165 -4.57 -2.53 -9.26
CA PHE A 165 -5.66 -2.66 -10.21
C PHE A 165 -5.26 -3.63 -11.32
N GLY A 166 -6.13 -4.59 -11.65
CA GLY A 166 -5.87 -5.56 -12.71
C GLY A 166 -5.90 -4.98 -14.14
N SER A 167 -6.30 -3.72 -14.29
CA SER A 167 -6.23 -2.99 -15.55
C SER A 167 -6.11 -1.48 -15.33
N LYS A 168 -5.50 -0.78 -16.30
CA LYS A 168 -5.45 0.68 -16.31
C LYS A 168 -6.85 1.31 -16.31
N THR A 169 -7.80 0.70 -17.02
CA THR A 169 -9.21 1.14 -17.05
C THR A 169 -9.84 1.10 -15.68
N ALA A 170 -9.66 0.02 -14.91
CA ALA A 170 -10.17 -0.09 -13.55
C ALA A 170 -9.56 0.99 -12.64
N CYS A 171 -8.25 1.24 -12.75
CA CYS A 171 -7.59 2.33 -12.03
C CYS A 171 -8.21 3.69 -12.36
N SER A 172 -8.34 4.03 -13.64
CA SER A 172 -8.91 5.32 -14.08
C SER A 172 -10.35 5.54 -13.62
N GLN A 173 -11.15 4.47 -13.50
CA GLN A 173 -12.53 4.56 -13.03
C GLN A 173 -12.66 4.73 -11.51
N ALA A 174 -11.77 4.11 -10.74
CA ALA A 174 -11.78 4.17 -9.27
C ALA A 174 -11.03 5.41 -8.71
N LEU A 175 -10.04 5.91 -9.45
CA LEU A 175 -9.14 6.97 -8.98
C LEU A 175 -9.87 8.25 -8.53
N PRO A 176 -10.90 8.77 -9.24
CA PRO A 176 -11.60 9.98 -8.79
C PRO A 176 -12.30 9.79 -7.44
N LEU A 177 -12.90 8.61 -7.20
CA LEU A 177 -13.55 8.29 -5.92
C LEU A 177 -12.51 8.13 -4.81
N LEU A 178 -11.39 7.45 -5.09
CA LEU A 178 -10.28 7.34 -4.13
C LEU A 178 -9.74 8.72 -3.75
N VAL A 179 -9.54 9.64 -4.71
CA VAL A 179 -9.09 11.01 -4.44
C VAL A 179 -10.08 11.76 -3.54
N ASN A 180 -11.38 11.65 -3.80
CA ASN A 180 -12.41 12.30 -2.98
C ASN A 180 -12.40 11.76 -1.55
N ILE A 181 -12.34 10.44 -1.39
CA ILE A 181 -12.24 9.79 -0.08
C ILE A 181 -10.99 10.26 0.66
N LEU A 182 -9.82 10.29 0.02
CA LEU A 182 -8.57 10.74 0.66
C LEU A 182 -8.62 12.22 1.08
N LYS A 183 -9.34 13.06 0.33
CA LYS A 183 -9.59 14.46 0.72
C LYS A 183 -10.50 14.55 1.94
N GLU A 184 -11.55 13.74 2.00
CA GLU A 184 -12.50 13.70 3.12
C GLU A 184 -11.87 13.19 4.42
N LEU A 185 -10.92 12.25 4.34
CA LEU A 185 -10.16 11.80 5.52
C LEU A 185 -9.34 12.92 6.16
N ASN A 186 -9.03 13.99 5.42
CA ASN A 186 -8.28 15.15 5.88
C ASN A 186 -6.97 14.80 6.61
N ILE A 187 -6.32 13.71 6.19
CA ILE A 187 -5.03 13.28 6.72
C ILE A 187 -3.95 14.14 6.07
N GLY A 188 -3.26 14.95 6.86
CA GLY A 188 -2.23 15.85 6.38
C GLY A 188 -1.50 16.56 7.50
N THR A 189 -0.55 17.40 7.12
CA THR A 189 0.27 18.18 8.04
C THR A 189 0.32 19.61 7.56
N GLN A 190 0.04 20.53 8.47
CA GLN A 190 0.36 21.94 8.29
C GLN A 190 1.73 22.20 8.90
N TYR A 191 2.72 22.42 8.05
CA TYR A 191 4.07 22.80 8.46
C TYR A 191 4.10 24.29 8.79
N THR A 192 4.21 24.61 10.08
CA THR A 192 4.32 25.98 10.59
C THR A 192 5.56 26.12 11.47
N LYS A 193 6.11 27.33 11.59
CA LYS A 193 7.21 27.62 12.54
C LYS A 193 6.82 27.34 14.00
N ALA A 194 5.54 27.47 14.33
CA ALA A 194 5.04 27.24 15.69
C ALA A 194 5.02 25.74 16.04
N GLN A 195 4.61 24.89 15.10
CA GLN A 195 4.51 23.44 15.33
C GLN A 195 5.83 22.72 15.06
N TYR A 196 6.61 23.15 14.08
CA TYR A 196 7.82 22.46 13.63
C TYR A 196 9.01 23.43 13.44
N PRO A 197 9.45 24.13 14.51
CA PRO A 197 10.46 25.18 14.41
C PRO A 197 11.79 24.68 13.81
N ASN A 198 12.23 23.49 14.21
CA ASN A 198 13.51 22.92 13.75
C ASN A 198 13.43 22.47 12.29
N LEU A 199 12.35 21.78 11.92
CA LEU A 199 12.14 21.31 10.56
C LEU A 199 12.05 22.49 9.58
N VAL A 200 11.18 23.46 9.88
CA VAL A 200 10.96 24.64 9.02
C VAL A 200 12.23 25.47 8.82
N THR A 201 13.06 25.61 9.86
CA THR A 201 14.32 26.34 9.76
C THR A 201 15.36 25.62 8.89
N ASN A 202 15.31 24.29 8.84
CA ASN A 202 16.29 23.45 8.14
C ASN A 202 15.86 23.04 6.72
N LEU A 203 14.71 23.52 6.22
CA LEU A 203 14.22 23.27 4.87
C LEU A 203 14.44 24.52 4.00
N PRO A 204 15.62 24.70 3.40
CA PRO A 204 15.94 25.89 2.62
C PRO A 204 15.06 25.97 1.36
N GLY A 205 14.66 27.18 0.98
CA GLY A 205 13.94 27.44 -0.27
C GLY A 205 12.42 27.29 -0.22
N LEU A 206 11.84 27.02 0.95
CA LEU A 206 10.39 27.00 1.16
C LEU A 206 9.91 28.22 1.94
N SER A 207 8.79 28.79 1.51
CA SER A 207 7.99 29.70 2.32
C SER A 207 7.00 28.89 3.17
N PHE A 208 6.78 29.29 4.42
CA PHE A 208 5.82 28.64 5.33
C PHE A 208 4.76 29.65 5.78
N PRO A 209 3.51 29.23 6.03
CA PRO A 209 3.05 27.85 6.22
C PRO A 209 2.91 27.04 4.93
N GLN A 210 3.07 25.72 5.02
CA GLN A 210 2.81 24.76 3.94
C GLN A 210 1.84 23.69 4.44
N THR A 211 0.79 23.39 3.69
CA THR A 211 -0.11 22.28 4.02
C THR A 211 0.09 21.18 2.99
N ILE A 212 0.43 19.99 3.46
CA ILE A 212 0.57 18.80 2.62
C ILE A 212 -0.40 17.76 3.13
N THR A 213 -1.25 17.26 2.26
CA THR A 213 -2.22 16.21 2.59
C THR A 213 -1.88 14.91 1.87
N LEU A 214 -2.43 13.81 2.35
CA LEU A 214 -2.14 12.48 1.83
C LEU A 214 -2.46 12.35 0.34
N HIS A 215 -3.56 12.95 -0.11
CA HIS A 215 -3.97 12.89 -1.52
C HIS A 215 -3.00 13.62 -2.45
N ASP A 216 -2.24 14.62 -1.96
CA ASP A 216 -1.21 15.33 -2.74
C ASP A 216 -0.02 14.40 -3.10
N THR A 217 0.12 13.29 -2.37
CA THR A 217 1.20 12.31 -2.58
C THR A 217 0.79 11.15 -3.49
N LEU A 218 -0.46 11.16 -3.95
CA LEU A 218 -1.00 10.11 -4.79
C LEU A 218 -0.30 10.10 -6.16
N THR A 219 0.22 8.94 -6.52
CA THR A 219 0.89 8.68 -7.80
C THR A 219 0.31 7.41 -8.42
N VAL A 220 0.26 7.36 -9.74
CA VAL A 220 -0.15 6.15 -10.47
C VAL A 220 1.06 5.58 -11.20
N ILE A 221 1.27 4.29 -11.04
CA ILE A 221 2.39 3.55 -11.62
C ILE A 221 1.80 2.46 -12.52
N ASP A 222 2.28 2.38 -13.75
CA ASP A 222 1.88 1.29 -14.66
C ASP A 222 2.67 0.02 -14.34
N VAL A 223 1.96 -1.10 -14.20
CA VAL A 223 2.59 -2.41 -14.00
C VAL A 223 3.09 -2.92 -15.36
N PRO A 224 4.38 -3.26 -15.49
CA PRO A 224 4.93 -3.71 -16.76
C PRO A 224 4.28 -5.03 -17.19
N THR A 225 4.06 -5.21 -18.48
CA THR A 225 3.71 -6.52 -19.05
C THR A 225 5.00 -7.31 -19.23
N VAL A 226 5.24 -8.34 -18.41
CA VAL A 226 6.37 -9.24 -18.60
C VAL A 226 6.08 -10.13 -19.82
N LYS A 227 6.78 -9.91 -20.94
CA LYS A 227 6.55 -10.63 -22.21
C LYS A 227 7.26 -11.98 -22.34
N ALA A 228 7.97 -12.47 -21.33
CA ALA A 228 8.61 -13.78 -21.39
C ALA A 228 8.72 -14.41 -19.99
N PRO A 229 8.48 -15.73 -19.84
CA PRO A 229 8.90 -16.43 -18.64
C PRO A 229 10.42 -16.33 -18.54
N LEU A 230 10.92 -15.83 -17.41
CA LEU A 230 12.34 -15.95 -17.07
C LEU A 230 12.68 -17.45 -17.07
N LYS A 231 13.33 -17.93 -18.15
CA LYS A 231 14.00 -19.23 -18.12
C LYS A 231 15.11 -19.12 -17.08
N VAL A 232 14.83 -19.63 -15.88
CA VAL A 232 15.89 -19.94 -14.93
C VAL A 232 16.68 -21.09 -15.55
N VAL A 233 17.77 -20.75 -16.23
CA VAL A 233 18.78 -21.73 -16.60
C VAL A 233 19.50 -22.08 -15.30
N LEU A 234 19.03 -23.12 -14.62
CA LEU A 234 19.85 -23.80 -13.64
C LEU A 234 21.02 -24.41 -14.42
N SER A 235 22.21 -23.81 -14.33
CA SER A 235 23.43 -24.46 -14.75
C SER A 235 23.63 -25.69 -13.86
N SER A 236 23.46 -26.87 -14.46
CA SER A 236 23.84 -28.17 -13.91
C SER A 236 25.32 -28.22 -13.53
#